data_AF-A0A5P1ESB1-F1
#
_entry.id   AF-A0A5P1ESB1-F1
#
_cell.length_a   1.000
_cell.length_b   1.000
_cell.length_c   1.000
_cell.angle_alpha   90.00
_cell.angle_beta   90.00
_cell.angle_gamma   90.00
#
_symmetry.space_group_name_H-M   'P 1'
#
loop_
_entity.id
_entity.type
_entity.pdbx_description
1 polymer ?
#
loop_
_entity_poly.entity_id
_entity_poly.type
_entity_poly.pdbx_seq_one_letter_code
_entity_poly.pdbx_strand_id
1 'polypeptide(L)'
;MADLVLAKMKGFPAWPAEVTEPEKWGYTTSDRKKVLVYFYGTKQIAFCNYAEIEAFTEEKKKSLLVKRQGKGADFVRAVDEIIDIYEKKQSLTEVISGDEDSKPNNGDFVGSRSKSSTNNTEIISHENNNLQPDTLCVC
;
A
#
# COMPACT_ATOMS: atom_id res chain seq x y z
N MET A 1 -1.63 0.25 -15.20
CA MET A 1 -2.08 0.77 -13.89
C MET A 1 -3.36 0.03 -13.54
N ALA A 2 -3.54 -0.37 -12.29
CA ALA A 2 -4.78 -1.02 -11.86
C ALA A 2 -5.91 0.00 -11.67
N ASP A 3 -7.15 -0.47 -11.78
CA ASP A 3 -8.35 0.32 -11.49
C ASP A 3 -8.68 0.26 -10.01
N LEU A 4 -8.70 1.43 -9.36
CA LEU A 4 -9.02 1.55 -7.95
C LEU A 4 -10.54 1.46 -7.77
N VAL A 5 -10.98 0.60 -6.87
CA VAL A 5 -12.39 0.28 -6.66
C VAL A 5 -12.71 0.07 -5.18
N LEU A 6 -14.00 0.06 -4.87
CA LEU A 6 -14.54 -0.32 -3.58
C LEU A 6 -15.36 -1.58 -3.77
N ALA A 7 -14.93 -2.65 -3.12
CA ALA A 7 -15.64 -3.92 -3.14
C ALA A 7 -16.64 -3.97 -1.96
N LYS A 8 -17.93 -4.08 -2.29
CA LYS A 8 -19.03 -4.14 -1.33
C LYS A 8 -19.55 -5.58 -1.22
N MET A 9 -18.98 -6.33 -0.28
CA MET A 9 -19.40 -7.70 0.02
C MET A 9 -20.47 -7.73 1.10
N LYS A 10 -21.27 -8.81 1.12
CA LYS A 10 -22.31 -9.02 2.14
C LYS A 10 -21.68 -9.12 3.55
N GLY A 11 -22.17 -8.32 4.48
CA GLY A 11 -21.70 -8.31 5.88
C GLY A 11 -20.44 -7.49 6.14
N PHE A 12 -19.84 -6.91 5.09
CA PHE A 12 -18.68 -6.03 5.19
C PHE A 12 -19.01 -4.63 4.68
N PRO A 13 -18.31 -3.59 5.19
CA PRO A 13 -18.38 -2.28 4.56
C PRO A 13 -17.79 -2.33 3.15
N ALA A 14 -18.09 -1.31 2.34
CA ALA A 14 -17.36 -1.08 1.10
C ALA A 14 -15.86 -0.96 1.41
N TRP A 15 -15.08 -1.92 0.93
CA TRP A 15 -13.68 -2.11 1.28
C TRP A 15 -12.77 -1.63 0.14
N PRO A 16 -11.69 -0.86 0.43
CA PRO A 16 -10.75 -0.41 -0.59
C PRO A 16 -10.04 -1.57 -1.30
N ALA A 17 -10.14 -1.60 -2.63
CA ALA A 17 -9.54 -2.65 -3.45
C ALA A 17 -9.03 -2.11 -4.79
N GLU A 18 -8.29 -2.94 -5.51
CA GLU A 18 -7.96 -2.70 -6.91
C GLU A 18 -8.35 -3.89 -7.78
N VAL A 19 -8.76 -3.60 -9.02
CA VAL A 19 -8.99 -4.63 -10.03
C VAL A 19 -7.64 -5.10 -10.54
N THR A 20 -7.41 -6.40 -10.42
CA THR A 20 -6.17 -7.05 -10.86
C THR A 20 -6.48 -8.13 -11.87
N GLU A 21 -5.54 -8.38 -12.78
CA GLU A 21 -5.72 -9.39 -13.81
C GLU A 21 -5.53 -10.77 -13.20
N PRO A 22 -6.44 -11.73 -13.46
CA PRO A 22 -6.31 -13.08 -12.93
C PRO A 22 -5.03 -13.79 -13.41
N GLU A 23 -4.53 -13.43 -14.59
CA GLU A 23 -3.27 -13.95 -15.13
C GLU A 23 -2.06 -13.64 -14.24
N LYS A 24 -2.06 -12.49 -13.56
CA LYS A 24 -0.97 -12.11 -12.62
C LYS A 24 -0.87 -13.05 -11.42
N TRP A 25 -1.97 -13.74 -11.12
CA TRP A 25 -2.10 -14.65 -9.99
C TRP A 25 -2.18 -16.11 -10.43
N GLY A 26 -1.96 -16.40 -11.72
CA GLY A 26 -2.04 -17.75 -12.27
C GLY A 26 -3.47 -18.30 -12.36
N TYR A 27 -4.49 -17.43 -12.29
CA TYR A 27 -5.87 -17.84 -12.50
C TYR A 27 -6.26 -17.75 -13.97
N THR A 28 -6.85 -18.83 -14.48
CA THR A 28 -7.43 -18.86 -15.82
C THR A 28 -8.74 -18.09 -15.85
N THR A 29 -8.95 -17.24 -16.86
CA THR A 29 -10.12 -16.36 -17.07
C THR A 29 -11.41 -17.12 -17.42
N SER A 30 -11.65 -18.31 -16.85
CA SER A 30 -12.76 -19.20 -17.20
C SER A 30 -14.13 -18.63 -16.77
N ASP A 31 -14.16 -17.82 -15.72
CA ASP A 31 -15.37 -17.15 -15.22
C ASP A 31 -15.39 -15.67 -15.59
N ARG A 32 -15.64 -15.37 -16.88
CA ARG A 32 -15.82 -14.01 -17.45
C ARG A 32 -16.91 -13.13 -16.79
N LYS A 33 -17.56 -13.62 -15.74
CA LYS A 33 -18.62 -12.92 -14.99
C LYS A 33 -18.11 -12.31 -13.68
N LYS A 34 -16.91 -12.67 -13.23
CA LYS A 34 -16.35 -12.18 -11.97
C LYS A 34 -15.10 -11.37 -12.24
N VAL A 35 -14.91 -10.35 -11.41
CA VAL A 35 -13.72 -9.51 -11.40
C VAL A 35 -12.83 -9.97 -10.26
N LEU A 36 -11.55 -10.19 -10.53
CA LEU A 36 -10.57 -10.45 -9.50
C LEU A 36 -10.15 -9.12 -8.88
N VAL A 37 -10.35 -8.99 -7.57
CA VAL A 37 -9.95 -7.80 -6.83
C VAL A 37 -8.98 -8.14 -5.73
N TYR A 38 -8.03 -7.23 -5.52
CA TYR A 38 -7.07 -7.26 -4.43
C TYR A 38 -7.47 -6.24 -3.36
N PHE A 39 -7.71 -6.71 -2.14
CA PHE A 39 -8.12 -5.89 -1.02
C PHE A 39 -6.91 -5.26 -0.34
N TYR A 40 -6.89 -3.93 -0.29
CA TYR A 40 -5.91 -3.19 0.48
C TYR A 40 -6.09 -3.44 1.98
N GLY A 41 -5.06 -3.13 2.75
CA GLY A 41 -5.03 -3.45 4.18
C GLY A 41 -4.82 -4.93 4.42
N THR A 42 -5.82 -5.79 4.16
CA THR A 42 -5.73 -7.24 4.40
C THR A 42 -4.85 -8.00 3.39
N LYS A 43 -4.57 -7.39 2.24
CA LYS A 43 -3.73 -7.98 1.18
C LYS A 43 -4.29 -9.29 0.61
N GLN A 44 -5.61 -9.48 0.72
CA GLN A 44 -6.33 -10.65 0.24
C GLN A 44 -6.83 -10.45 -1.20
N ILE A 45 -7.17 -11.56 -1.85
CA ILE A 45 -7.73 -11.56 -3.20
C ILE A 45 -9.09 -12.24 -3.16
N ALA A 46 -10.08 -11.68 -3.84
CA ALA A 46 -11.35 -12.38 -4.06
C ALA A 46 -11.92 -12.12 -5.44
N PHE A 47 -12.78 -13.05 -5.87
CA PHE A 47 -13.62 -12.88 -7.04
C PHE A 47 -14.93 -12.21 -6.63
N CYS A 48 -15.13 -10.97 -7.07
CA CYS A 48 -16.34 -10.21 -6.84
C CYS A 48 -17.18 -10.12 -8.11
N ASN A 49 -18.50 -9.98 -7.95
CA ASN A 49 -19.37 -9.70 -9.09
C ASN A 49 -19.30 -8.21 -9.45
N TYR A 50 -19.54 -7.84 -10.71
CA TYR A 50 -19.55 -6.44 -11.14
C TYR A 50 -20.53 -5.56 -10.33
N ALA A 51 -21.65 -6.13 -9.88
CA ALA A 51 -22.62 -5.44 -9.03
C ALA A 51 -22.09 -5.11 -7.61
N GLU A 52 -21.03 -5.78 -7.17
CA GLU A 52 -20.37 -5.57 -5.88
C GLU A 52 -19.17 -4.63 -6.00
N ILE A 53 -18.76 -4.29 -7.23
CA ILE A 53 -17.65 -3.40 -7.52
C ILE A 53 -18.17 -1.98 -7.75
N GLU A 54 -17.60 -1.04 -7.01
CA GLU A 54 -17.90 0.38 -7.13
C GLU A 54 -16.62 1.15 -7.50
N ALA A 55 -16.70 2.08 -8.44
CA ALA A 55 -15.53 2.85 -8.86
C ALA A 55 -15.04 3.79 -7.74
N PHE A 56 -13.72 3.88 -7.56
CA PHE A 56 -13.13 4.83 -6.62
C PHE A 56 -13.00 6.22 -7.26
N THR A 57 -13.80 7.17 -6.79
CA THR A 57 -13.79 8.59 -7.21
C THR A 57 -13.43 9.50 -6.04
N GLU A 58 -13.18 10.79 -6.31
CA GLU A 58 -12.88 11.77 -5.26
C GLU A 58 -14.01 11.90 -4.21
N GLU A 59 -15.27 11.75 -4.63
CA GLU A 59 -16.40 11.72 -3.69
C GLU A 59 -16.31 10.52 -2.74
N LYS A 60 -15.98 9.34 -3.27
CA LYS A 60 -15.78 8.13 -2.48
C LYS A 60 -14.57 8.26 -1.55
N LYS A 61 -13.48 8.87 -2.00
CA LYS A 61 -12.32 9.23 -1.17
C LYS A 61 -12.75 10.04 0.06
N LYS A 62 -13.50 11.13 -0.15
CA LYS A 62 -14.02 11.98 0.93
C LYS A 62 -14.92 11.18 1.89
N SER A 63 -15.81 10.33 1.37
CA SER A 63 -16.68 9.47 2.19
C SER A 63 -15.89 8.46 3.03
N LEU A 64 -14.84 7.85 2.47
CA LEU A 64 -14.00 6.88 3.18
C LEU A 64 -13.19 7.53 4.28
N LEU A 65 -12.67 8.74 4.07
CA LEU A 65 -11.90 9.46 5.09
C LEU A 65 -12.72 9.71 6.36
N VAL A 66 -14.01 10.03 6.20
CA VAL A 66 -14.95 10.17 7.32
C VAL A 66 -15.24 8.81 7.97
N LYS A 67 -15.46 7.77 7.16
CA LYS A 67 -15.79 6.41 7.62
C LYS A 67 -14.61 5.61 8.18
N ARG A 68 -13.39 6.13 8.09
CA ARG A 68 -12.15 5.49 8.59
C ARG A 68 -12.12 5.45 10.12
N GLN A 69 -12.73 6.44 10.78
CA GLN A 69 -12.76 6.54 12.24
C GLN A 69 -13.61 5.42 12.86
N GLY A 70 -13.12 4.82 13.95
CA GLY A 70 -13.84 3.77 14.68
C GLY A 70 -13.93 2.41 13.98
N LYS A 71 -13.14 2.18 12.91
CA LYS A 71 -13.02 0.87 12.24
C LYS A 71 -11.74 0.13 12.62
N GLY A 72 -11.67 -1.14 12.24
CA GLY A 72 -10.51 -2.00 12.46
C GLY A 72 -9.26 -1.53 11.72
N ALA A 73 -8.08 -1.90 12.25
CA ALA A 73 -6.78 -1.48 11.73
C ALA A 73 -6.57 -1.81 10.24
N ASP A 74 -7.05 -2.96 9.78
CA ASP A 74 -6.95 -3.33 8.37
C ASP A 74 -7.74 -2.40 7.45
N PHE A 75 -8.92 -1.95 7.88
CA PHE A 75 -9.70 -1.01 7.09
C PHE A 75 -9.01 0.36 7.05
N VAL A 76 -8.49 0.80 8.18
CA VAL A 76 -7.75 2.06 8.30
C VAL A 76 -6.54 2.05 7.36
N ARG A 77 -5.76 0.97 7.36
CA ARG A 77 -4.62 0.75 6.45
C ARG A 77 -5.07 0.72 5.00
N ALA A 78 -6.17 0.02 4.70
CA ALA A 78 -6.71 -0.06 3.34
C ALA A 78 -7.09 1.32 2.76
N VAL A 79 -7.69 2.18 3.59
CA VAL A 79 -8.10 3.53 3.19
C VAL A 79 -6.88 4.41 2.92
N ASP A 80 -5.82 4.33 3.73
CA ASP A 80 -4.60 5.11 3.48
C ASP A 80 -3.93 4.69 2.17
N GLU A 81 -3.81 3.38 1.95
CA GLU A 81 -3.16 2.83 0.76
C GLU A 81 -3.85 3.27 -0.54
N ILE A 82 -5.18 3.13 -0.63
CA ILE A 82 -5.91 3.53 -1.84
C ILE A 82 -5.83 5.05 -2.09
N ILE A 83 -5.78 5.86 -1.03
CA ILE A 83 -5.69 7.32 -1.12
C ILE A 83 -4.32 7.73 -1.66
N ASP A 84 -3.25 7.18 -1.10
CA ASP A 84 -1.87 7.45 -1.55
C ASP A 84 -1.69 7.10 -3.03
N ILE A 85 -2.16 5.91 -3.43
CA ILE A 85 -2.08 5.46 -4.83
C ILE A 85 -2.91 6.38 -5.74
N TYR A 86 -4.10 6.79 -5.31
CA TYR A 86 -4.98 7.67 -6.08
C TYR A 86 -4.36 9.06 -6.31
N GLU A 87 -3.77 9.65 -5.27
CA GLU A 87 -3.06 10.94 -5.36
C GLU A 87 -1.85 10.85 -6.28
N LYS A 88 -1.05 9.79 -6.14
CA LYS A 88 0.07 9.51 -7.04
C LYS A 88 -0.37 9.33 -8.50
N LYS A 89 -1.56 8.75 -8.72
CA LYS A 89 -2.13 8.57 -10.07
C LYS A 89 -2.51 9.91 -10.69
N GLN A 90 -3.03 10.86 -9.90
CA GLN A 90 -3.34 12.21 -10.37
C GLN A 90 -2.09 13.02 -10.71
N SER A 91 -1.04 12.95 -9.87
CA SER A 91 0.21 13.66 -10.17
C SER A 91 0.91 13.14 -11.44
N LEU A 92 0.77 11.83 -11.73
CA LEU A 92 1.38 11.22 -12.91
C LEU A 92 0.64 11.57 -14.21
N THR A 93 -0.67 11.84 -14.15
CA THR A 93 -1.42 12.29 -15.33
C THR A 93 -1.10 13.74 -15.71
N GLU A 94 -0.72 14.57 -14.74
CA GLU A 94 -0.42 15.99 -14.98
C GLU A 94 0.94 16.20 -15.67
N VAL A 95 1.91 15.31 -15.40
CA VAL A 95 3.25 15.39 -16.03
C VAL A 95 3.33 14.88 -17.47
N ILE A 96 2.27 14.25 -18.01
CA ILE A 96 2.26 13.71 -19.39
C ILE A 96 1.57 14.68 -20.37
N SER A 97 0.97 15.78 -19.87
CA SER A 97 0.30 16.79 -20.72
C SER A 97 1.12 18.08 -20.91
N GLY A 98 2.41 18.08 -20.57
CA GLY A 98 3.31 19.23 -20.73
C GLY A 98 4.60 18.86 -21.48
N ASP A 99 4.81 19.57 -22.59
CA ASP A 99 6.05 19.78 -23.35
C ASP A 99 6.72 18.63 -24.14
N GLU A 100 6.50 18.67 -25.47
CA GLU A 100 7.59 18.44 -26.42
C GLU A 100 8.22 19.81 -26.76
N ASP A 101 9.55 19.84 -26.80
CA ASP A 101 10.48 20.90 -27.23
C ASP A 101 10.89 22.00 -26.23
N SER A 102 12.00 21.77 -25.50
CA SER A 102 13.24 22.55 -25.64
C SER A 102 14.24 22.27 -24.49
N LYS A 103 15.45 21.83 -24.85
CA LYS A 103 16.69 21.84 -24.02
C LYS A 103 17.69 22.76 -24.75
N PRO A 104 18.76 23.38 -24.16
CA PRO A 104 19.34 23.32 -22.79
C PRO A 104 19.58 24.72 -22.13
N ASN A 105 20.00 24.79 -20.86
CA ASN A 105 21.40 25.10 -20.46
C ASN A 105 21.56 25.43 -18.95
N ASN A 106 22.71 24.99 -18.43
CA ASN A 106 23.49 25.32 -17.24
C ASN A 106 22.98 26.32 -16.18
N GLY A 107 23.18 25.91 -14.93
CA GLY A 107 23.35 26.80 -13.78
C GLY A 107 23.81 26.01 -12.56
N ASP A 108 25.12 25.93 -12.37
CA ASP A 108 25.83 25.23 -11.30
C ASP A 108 25.45 25.66 -9.87
N PHE A 109 25.32 24.71 -8.94
CA PHE A 109 25.68 24.98 -7.54
C PHE A 109 26.38 23.76 -6.92
N VAL A 110 27.65 24.00 -6.60
CA VAL A 110 28.64 23.07 -6.04
C VAL A 110 28.32 22.79 -4.57
N GLY A 111 28.57 21.56 -4.11
CA GLY A 111 28.41 21.21 -2.69
C GLY A 111 28.77 19.77 -2.30
N SER A 112 29.93 19.28 -2.73
CA SER A 112 30.79 18.27 -2.09
C SER A 112 30.18 17.10 -1.29
N ARG A 113 30.03 15.96 -1.98
CA ARG A 113 30.68 14.65 -1.74
C ARG A 113 31.27 14.38 -0.33
N SER A 114 30.76 13.31 0.30
CA SER A 114 31.61 12.24 0.84
C SER A 114 30.88 10.89 0.76
N LYS A 115 31.62 9.86 0.33
CA LYS A 115 31.19 8.48 0.09
C LYS A 115 31.41 7.63 1.35
N SER A 116 30.62 6.57 1.52
CA SER A 116 31.08 5.19 1.80
C SER A 116 29.81 4.35 2.05
N SER A 117 29.39 3.43 1.18
CA SER A 117 29.84 2.02 1.09
C SER A 117 29.76 1.28 2.43
N THR A 118 28.85 0.30 2.48
CA THR A 118 28.98 -1.11 2.91
C THR A 118 29.71 -1.33 4.25
N ASN A 119 29.29 -2.16 5.22
CA ASN A 119 28.90 -3.56 5.18
C ASN A 119 28.28 -3.95 6.54
N ASN A 120 27.29 -4.84 6.48
CA ASN A 120 26.97 -5.92 7.41
C ASN A 120 28.19 -6.70 7.92
N THR A 121 28.28 -7.00 9.23
CA THR A 121 28.64 -8.29 9.88
C THR A 121 28.73 -8.10 11.40
N GLU A 122 28.30 -9.15 12.10
CA GLU A 122 28.16 -9.40 13.53
C GLU A 122 29.41 -9.19 14.42
N ILE A 123 29.17 -9.19 15.75
CA ILE A 123 29.86 -9.95 16.83
C ILE A 123 30.21 -9.13 18.10
N ILE A 124 29.45 -9.42 19.19
CA ILE A 124 29.82 -9.73 20.60
C ILE A 124 30.84 -8.77 21.29
N SER A 125 30.59 -8.16 22.47
CA SER A 125 30.52 -8.81 23.79
C SER A 125 30.15 -7.84 24.93
N HIS A 126 29.31 -8.33 25.84
CA HIS A 126 29.39 -8.28 27.32
C HIS A 126 29.93 -7.03 28.06
N GLU A 127 29.05 -6.47 28.91
CA GLU A 127 29.46 -5.92 30.21
C GLU A 127 28.50 -6.35 31.33
N ASN A 128 28.97 -7.35 32.08
CA ASN A 128 28.96 -7.54 33.53
C ASN A 128 27.78 -7.00 34.38
N ASN A 129 26.99 -7.91 34.95
CA ASN A 129 26.38 -7.71 36.27
C ASN A 129 26.75 -8.89 37.18
N ASN A 130 27.32 -8.55 38.34
CA ASN A 130 27.97 -9.44 39.29
C ASN A 130 27.06 -9.68 40.51
N LEU A 131 26.96 -10.95 40.95
CA LEU A 131 26.68 -11.46 42.32
C LEU A 131 25.33 -11.08 42.99
N GLN A 132 24.49 -11.94 43.60
CA GLN A 132 24.55 -13.33 44.11
C GLN A 132 23.11 -13.76 44.55
N PRO A 133 22.87 -14.97 45.13
CA PRO A 133 21.79 -15.88 44.80
C PRO A 133 20.64 -15.82 45.83
N ASP A 134 19.86 -16.90 45.89
CA ASP A 134 18.73 -17.18 46.78
C ASP A 134 17.35 -16.75 46.24
N THR A 135 16.65 -17.71 45.64
CA THR A 135 15.52 -18.37 46.31
C THR A 135 14.81 -19.29 45.32
N LEU A 136 14.92 -20.59 45.60
CA LEU A 136 14.06 -21.64 45.09
C LEU A 136 12.60 -21.30 45.42
N CYS A 137 11.71 -21.24 44.42
CA CYS A 137 10.28 -21.24 44.71
C CYS A 137 9.42 -21.88 43.60
N VAL A 138 9.05 -23.15 43.86
CA VAL A 138 7.70 -23.80 43.76
C VAL A 138 7.09 -23.89 42.33
N CYS A 139 6.32 -24.89 41.91
CA CYS A 139 5.39 -25.82 42.56
C CYS A 139 5.38 -27.18 41.85
#